data_AF-K5ZHW8-F1
#
_entry.id   AF-K5ZHW8-F1
#
_cell.length_a   1.000
_cell.length_b   1.000
_cell.length_c   1.000
_cell.angle_alpha   90.00
_cell.angle_beta   90.00
_cell.angle_gamma   90.00
#
_symmetry.space_group_name_H-M   'P 1'
#
loop_
_entity.id
_entity.type
_entity.pdbx_description
1 polymer ?
#
loop_
_entity_poly.entity_id
_entity_poly.type
_entity_poly.pdbx_seq_one_letter_code
_entity_poly.pdbx_strand_id
1 'polypeptide(L)'
;SEKKERLYYRVYLGGNETDDFNLLENKNYHWTVKINQANYVNDPRIQLLDQTPVKSTNEQTTANCFMMLPGTNICFNPYKHEAGTDGWNTYLASGGTISKTITSVKVLWQTKDAGTSGDLVMGYVVSDDNHKNLVNYENLDNPSTALVHVKIPVTNGGNAVIAAYSGSTIVWSWHLWITDYVPARINSFSEYATAQISSSKGTVHKYDSPLFQEGGVYAAKVMMDRDLGARKGGFPGITIGDDFTVMDAVNTFGLLYQWGRKDPFFPSADGTNKETDIIYDGDGFSTGVANIKAQVSMSTAIANPSTFYYYSNGIWNTESGRAKFWNADGGMAPGKKTIYDPCPKGWKIPNLFASDRTISVNNIQINSIYTNFGKTSNGDIVNSVQKADYSKFLYYYNNWYGSNTSVPDNNNPKGGRLFLIGDASIATKTIHNSVWVSANAERHCINNGKLSYAGKYGHIWGADAERYYMGFHPTMVEVNIIANSAYGWPVRCIQE
;
A
#
# COMPACT_ATOMS: atom_id res chain seq x y z
N SER A 1 -23.10 28.51 21.73
CA SER A 1 -22.52 28.94 20.45
C SER A 1 -22.04 27.70 19.72
N GLU A 2 -22.28 27.58 18.41
CA GLU A 2 -21.53 26.60 17.62
C GLU A 2 -20.05 26.95 17.77
N LYS A 3 -19.24 25.98 18.25
CA LYS A 3 -17.80 26.15 18.33
C LYS A 3 -17.26 26.10 16.90
N LYS A 4 -17.12 27.26 16.25
CA LYS A 4 -16.74 27.35 14.82
C LYS A 4 -15.23 27.22 14.57
N GLU A 5 -14.41 27.25 15.63
CA GLU A 5 -12.95 27.22 15.53
C GLU A 5 -12.39 26.30 16.61
N ARG A 6 -11.51 25.37 16.20
CA ARG A 6 -10.68 24.54 17.09
C ARG A 6 -9.23 24.88 16.78
N LEU A 7 -8.46 25.20 17.82
CA LEU A 7 -7.03 25.48 17.68
C LEU A 7 -6.26 24.24 18.09
N TYR A 8 -5.30 23.86 17.25
CA TYR A 8 -4.36 22.80 17.56
C TYR A 8 -3.02 23.42 17.98
N TYR A 9 -2.45 22.88 19.05
CA TYR A 9 -1.15 23.28 19.58
C TYR A 9 -0.24 22.06 19.60
N ARG A 10 1.00 22.23 19.14
CA ARG A 10 2.03 21.21 19.28
C ARG A 10 3.13 21.72 20.20
N VAL A 11 3.45 20.92 21.21
CA VAL A 11 4.56 21.19 22.13
C VAL A 11 5.62 20.14 21.87
N TYR A 12 6.84 20.58 21.62
CA TYR A 12 7.99 19.68 21.47
C TYR A 12 8.78 19.65 22.77
N LEU A 13 9.25 18.45 23.10
CA LEU A 13 10.09 18.19 24.25
C LEU A 13 11.53 18.62 23.90
N GLY A 14 12.19 19.44 24.74
CA GLY A 14 13.52 19.97 24.40
C GLY A 14 14.07 20.95 25.44
N GLY A 15 15.22 21.57 25.11
CA GLY A 15 15.84 22.63 25.90
C GLY A 15 14.97 23.88 26.03
N ASN A 16 15.56 24.96 26.58
CA ASN A 16 14.82 26.21 26.83
C ASN A 16 14.64 27.08 25.57
N GLU A 17 15.35 26.75 24.48
CA GLU A 17 15.26 27.50 23.23
C GLU A 17 14.20 26.91 22.31
N THR A 18 13.59 27.75 21.47
CA THR A 18 12.48 27.34 20.58
C THR A 18 12.89 26.39 19.46
N ASP A 19 14.20 26.22 19.25
CA ASP A 19 14.84 25.36 18.25
C ASP A 19 15.69 24.24 18.86
N ASP A 20 15.82 24.17 20.20
CA ASP A 20 16.54 23.10 20.88
C ASP A 20 15.60 21.95 21.26
N PHE A 21 15.49 20.97 20.37
CA PHE A 21 14.69 19.76 20.60
C PHE A 21 15.49 18.60 21.21
N ASN A 22 16.68 18.86 21.76
CA ASN A 22 17.53 17.79 22.30
C ASN A 22 17.01 17.26 23.64
N LEU A 23 17.01 15.93 23.74
CA LEU A 23 16.68 15.21 24.96
C LEU A 23 17.95 14.69 25.63
N LEU A 24 18.10 15.00 26.91
CA LEU A 24 19.23 14.63 27.73
C LEU A 24 18.82 13.56 28.73
N GLU A 25 19.68 12.57 28.89
CA GLU A 25 19.50 11.50 29.85
C GLU A 25 19.47 12.06 31.28
N ASN A 26 18.58 11.52 32.12
CA ASN A 26 18.42 11.91 33.53
C ASN A 26 18.13 13.41 33.76
N LYS A 27 17.48 14.09 32.80
CA LYS A 27 17.08 15.50 32.93
C LYS A 27 15.57 15.62 33.09
N ASN A 28 15.15 16.30 34.16
CA ASN A 28 13.77 16.72 34.32
C ASN A 28 13.51 17.97 33.49
N TYR A 29 12.48 17.91 32.67
CA TYR A 29 12.04 19.04 31.89
C TYR A 29 10.71 19.55 32.45
N HIS A 30 10.69 20.84 32.81
CA HIS A 30 9.52 21.51 33.33
C HIS A 30 9.13 22.66 32.38
N TRP A 31 7.94 22.62 31.82
CA TRP A 31 7.40 23.71 31.01
C TRP A 31 6.10 24.24 31.59
N THR A 32 5.88 25.54 31.42
CA THR A 32 4.57 26.18 31.61
C THR A 32 4.10 26.68 30.26
N VAL A 33 3.05 26.04 29.71
CA VAL A 33 2.46 26.46 28.43
C VAL A 33 1.38 27.50 28.72
N LYS A 34 1.60 28.76 28.28
CA LYS A 34 0.64 29.85 28.41
C LYS A 34 0.02 30.17 27.05
N ILE A 35 -1.24 29.81 26.87
CA ILE A 35 -2.01 30.09 25.66
C ILE A 35 -2.82 31.37 25.90
N ASN A 36 -2.28 32.51 25.45
CA ASN A 36 -2.85 33.84 25.76
C ASN A 36 -3.73 34.41 24.64
N GLN A 37 -3.57 33.93 23.39
CA GLN A 37 -4.31 34.43 22.23
C GLN A 37 -4.35 33.40 21.08
N ALA A 38 -5.40 33.46 20.27
CA ALA A 38 -5.60 32.65 19.07
C ALA A 38 -4.87 33.23 17.83
N ASN A 39 -3.57 33.53 17.94
CA ASN A 39 -2.82 34.24 16.89
C ASN A 39 -2.30 33.31 15.78
N TYR A 40 -3.16 32.46 15.20
CA TYR A 40 -2.78 31.53 14.11
C TYR A 40 -2.36 32.24 12.81
N VAL A 41 -2.58 33.55 12.71
CA VAL A 41 -2.14 34.36 11.56
C VAL A 41 -0.62 34.63 11.61
N ASN A 42 -0.06 34.87 12.81
CA ASN A 42 1.34 35.26 12.97
C ASN A 42 2.17 34.26 13.76
N ASP A 43 1.54 33.31 14.47
CA ASP A 43 2.23 32.25 15.21
C ASP A 43 2.09 30.92 14.46
N PRO A 44 3.13 30.45 13.76
CA PRO A 44 3.06 29.23 12.94
C PRO A 44 2.90 27.95 13.78
N ARG A 45 3.00 28.05 15.12
CA ARG A 45 2.77 26.92 16.04
C ARG A 45 1.28 26.70 16.32
N ILE A 46 0.43 27.68 16.02
CA ILE A 46 -1.02 27.63 16.22
C ILE A 46 -1.68 27.40 14.87
N GLN A 47 -2.36 26.26 14.72
CA GLN A 47 -3.08 25.94 13.49
C GLN A 47 -4.58 26.09 13.69
N LEU A 48 -5.23 26.85 12.81
CA LEU A 48 -6.69 26.90 12.73
C LEU A 48 -7.19 25.65 12.02
N LEU A 49 -8.05 24.89 12.70
CA LEU A 49 -8.76 23.79 12.09
C LEU A 49 -10.02 24.32 11.42
N ASP A 50 -9.99 24.38 10.09
CA ASP A 50 -11.17 24.65 9.28
C ASP A 50 -12.17 23.50 9.44
N GLN A 51 -13.32 23.82 10.04
CA GLN A 51 -14.41 22.88 10.31
C GLN A 51 -15.46 22.85 9.20
N THR A 52 -15.26 23.62 8.12
CA THR A 52 -16.19 23.68 7.00
C THR A 52 -16.33 22.29 6.38
N PRO A 53 -17.55 21.75 6.24
CA PRO A 53 -17.77 20.48 5.56
C PRO A 53 -17.13 20.49 4.18
N VAL A 54 -16.29 19.49 3.88
CA VAL A 54 -15.66 19.41 2.57
C VAL A 54 -16.73 19.20 1.50
N LYS A 55 -16.59 19.95 0.40
CA LYS A 55 -17.28 19.68 -0.85
C LYS A 55 -16.26 19.74 -1.97
N SER A 56 -16.42 18.84 -2.93
CA SER A 56 -15.63 18.78 -4.14
C SER A 56 -16.54 18.46 -5.31
N THR A 57 -16.25 19.07 -6.46
CA THR A 57 -16.86 18.76 -7.75
C THR A 57 -15.97 17.85 -8.60
N ASN A 58 -14.79 17.50 -8.10
CA ASN A 58 -13.85 16.62 -8.77
C ASN A 58 -14.27 15.16 -8.56
N GLU A 59 -15.25 14.72 -9.35
CA GLU A 59 -15.78 13.36 -9.27
C GLU A 59 -14.79 12.33 -9.84
N GLN A 60 -14.54 11.28 -9.06
CA GLN A 60 -13.64 10.19 -9.39
C GLN A 60 -14.43 8.89 -9.48
N THR A 61 -14.05 8.04 -10.45
CA THR A 61 -14.59 6.68 -10.52
C THR A 61 -14.14 5.89 -9.30
N THR A 62 -15.08 5.22 -8.64
CA THR A 62 -14.82 4.46 -7.43
C THR A 62 -14.03 3.18 -7.70
N ALA A 63 -12.95 3.00 -6.97
CA ALA A 63 -12.21 1.75 -6.77
C ALA A 63 -11.94 1.58 -5.26
N ASN A 64 -11.23 0.54 -4.83
CA ASN A 64 -10.89 0.36 -3.41
C ASN A 64 -9.75 1.27 -2.92
N CYS A 65 -8.94 1.79 -3.84
CA CYS A 65 -7.91 2.78 -3.53
C CYS A 65 -8.08 4.03 -4.39
N PHE A 66 -7.88 5.20 -3.79
CA PHE A 66 -7.74 6.47 -4.51
C PHE A 66 -6.30 6.94 -4.41
N MET A 67 -5.62 7.11 -5.55
CA MET A 67 -4.36 7.84 -5.61
C MET A 67 -4.68 9.33 -5.65
N MET A 68 -4.24 10.07 -4.65
CA MET A 68 -4.57 11.48 -4.48
C MET A 68 -3.30 12.30 -4.39
N LEU A 69 -3.12 13.24 -5.31
CA LEU A 69 -2.08 14.26 -5.18
C LEU A 69 -2.33 15.07 -3.90
N PRO A 70 -1.30 15.32 -3.07
CA PRO A 70 -1.44 16.21 -1.92
C PRO A 70 -2.09 17.54 -2.30
N GLY A 71 -3.04 18.02 -1.50
CA GLY A 71 -3.81 19.23 -1.78
C GLY A 71 -5.03 19.05 -2.70
N THR A 72 -5.38 17.82 -3.09
CA THR A 72 -6.51 17.56 -4.00
C THR A 72 -7.73 17.01 -3.26
N ASN A 73 -8.85 17.73 -3.34
CA ASN A 73 -10.14 17.21 -2.87
C ASN A 73 -10.85 16.45 -3.99
N ILE A 74 -11.54 15.36 -3.66
CA ILE A 74 -12.34 14.57 -4.62
C ILE A 74 -13.75 14.34 -4.10
N CYS A 75 -14.62 13.88 -4.98
CA CYS A 75 -15.83 13.17 -4.59
C CYS A 75 -16.00 11.88 -5.40
N PHE A 76 -16.79 10.95 -4.89
CA PHE A 76 -17.10 9.70 -5.59
C PHE A 76 -18.41 9.09 -5.09
N ASN A 77 -19.04 8.24 -5.90
CA ASN A 77 -20.25 7.52 -5.51
C ASN A 77 -19.87 6.22 -4.75
N PRO A 78 -20.26 6.06 -3.47
CA PRO A 78 -19.84 4.91 -2.66
C PRO A 78 -20.50 3.59 -3.08
N TYR A 79 -21.63 3.63 -3.79
CA TYR A 79 -22.34 2.45 -4.28
C TYR A 79 -21.85 1.98 -5.65
N LYS A 80 -20.98 2.75 -6.33
CA LYS A 80 -20.34 2.38 -7.59
C LYS A 80 -18.98 1.73 -7.36
N HIS A 81 -18.53 0.93 -8.34
CA HIS A 81 -17.17 0.39 -8.37
C HIS A 81 -16.79 0.02 -9.82
N GLU A 82 -15.58 0.37 -10.28
CA GLU A 82 -15.16 0.14 -11.67
C GLU A 82 -15.19 -1.34 -12.09
N ALA A 83 -14.81 -2.22 -11.17
CA ALA A 83 -14.80 -3.68 -11.37
C ALA A 83 -16.15 -4.35 -11.00
N GLY A 84 -17.15 -3.55 -10.68
CA GLY A 84 -18.48 -3.99 -10.31
C GLY A 84 -19.32 -4.45 -11.50
N THR A 85 -20.16 -5.47 -11.32
CA THR A 85 -21.17 -5.80 -12.33
C THR A 85 -22.08 -4.61 -12.57
N ASP A 86 -22.22 -4.19 -13.83
CA ASP A 86 -22.93 -2.98 -14.26
C ASP A 86 -22.45 -1.69 -13.55
N GLY A 87 -21.18 -1.68 -13.13
CA GLY A 87 -20.54 -0.58 -12.42
C GLY A 87 -20.94 -0.45 -10.94
N TRP A 88 -21.65 -1.43 -10.37
CA TRP A 88 -22.08 -1.40 -8.97
C TRP A 88 -21.08 -2.07 -8.04
N ASN A 89 -20.86 -1.47 -6.86
CA ASN A 89 -20.28 -2.22 -5.75
C ASN A 89 -21.31 -3.26 -5.30
N THR A 90 -21.22 -4.49 -5.81
CA THR A 90 -22.23 -5.55 -5.61
C THR A 90 -22.41 -5.98 -4.16
N TYR A 91 -21.51 -5.58 -3.25
CA TYR A 91 -21.70 -5.75 -1.81
C TYR A 91 -22.64 -4.68 -1.21
N LEU A 92 -22.58 -3.45 -1.73
CA LEU A 92 -23.35 -2.30 -1.22
C LEU A 92 -24.65 -2.05 -2.00
N ALA A 93 -24.66 -2.28 -3.30
CA ALA A 93 -25.80 -2.11 -4.18
C ALA A 93 -25.72 -3.02 -5.41
N SER A 94 -26.87 -3.43 -5.95
CA SER A 94 -26.93 -4.23 -7.17
C SER A 94 -28.15 -3.81 -8.00
N GLY A 95 -27.97 -3.66 -9.32
CA GLY A 95 -29.06 -3.25 -10.22
C GLY A 95 -29.75 -1.94 -9.83
N GLY A 96 -29.01 -0.99 -9.23
CA GLY A 96 -29.56 0.28 -8.74
C GLY A 96 -30.34 0.20 -7.43
N THR A 97 -30.30 -0.94 -6.73
CA THR A 97 -30.94 -1.13 -5.42
C THR A 97 -29.89 -1.23 -4.33
N ILE A 98 -30.08 -0.49 -3.23
CA ILE A 98 -29.20 -0.55 -2.05
C ILE A 98 -29.36 -1.92 -1.38
N SER A 99 -28.24 -2.65 -1.25
CA SER A 99 -28.15 -3.90 -0.50
C SER A 99 -27.67 -3.68 0.94
N LYS A 100 -26.87 -2.64 1.17
CA LYS A 100 -26.39 -2.22 2.50
C LYS A 100 -26.50 -0.69 2.62
N THR A 101 -27.36 -0.22 3.51
CA THR A 101 -27.55 1.22 3.74
C THR A 101 -26.28 1.83 4.34
N ILE A 102 -25.85 2.96 3.77
CA ILE A 102 -24.81 3.81 4.36
C ILE A 102 -25.49 4.96 5.09
N THR A 103 -25.16 5.13 6.37
CA THR A 103 -25.68 6.18 7.25
C THR A 103 -24.65 7.29 7.48
N SER A 104 -23.36 6.96 7.41
CA SER A 104 -22.27 7.92 7.51
C SER A 104 -20.98 7.39 6.88
N VAL A 105 -20.04 8.28 6.61
CA VAL A 105 -18.67 7.94 6.22
C VAL A 105 -17.72 8.72 7.13
N LYS A 106 -16.73 8.03 7.70
CA LYS A 106 -15.77 8.61 8.66
C LYS A 106 -14.34 8.19 8.32
N VAL A 107 -13.38 9.01 8.75
CA VAL A 107 -11.96 8.61 8.81
C VAL A 107 -11.84 7.46 9.81
N LEU A 108 -11.26 6.35 9.37
CA LEU A 108 -11.01 5.19 10.22
C LEU A 108 -9.60 5.28 10.81
N TRP A 109 -8.60 5.42 9.95
CA TRP A 109 -7.22 5.64 10.37
C TRP A 109 -6.45 6.41 9.29
N GLN A 110 -5.34 7.02 9.69
CA GLN A 110 -4.43 7.75 8.81
C GLN A 110 -3.01 7.75 9.36
N THR A 111 -2.03 7.95 8.49
CA THR A 111 -0.62 8.12 8.88
C THR A 111 -0.27 9.59 9.05
N LYS A 112 0.88 9.89 9.65
CA LYS A 112 1.49 11.23 9.52
C LYS A 112 2.44 11.30 8.33
N ASP A 113 2.60 12.48 7.78
CA ASP A 113 3.38 12.70 6.54
C ASP A 113 4.91 12.62 6.73
N ALA A 114 5.42 12.61 7.96
CA ALA A 114 6.84 12.45 8.30
C ALA A 114 7.10 11.30 9.30
N GLY A 115 6.61 10.10 8.98
CA GLY A 115 6.76 8.91 9.82
C GLY A 115 5.91 8.99 11.09
N THR A 116 6.54 8.94 12.26
CA THR A 116 5.87 9.13 13.58
C THR A 116 5.70 10.60 13.96
N SER A 117 6.29 11.49 13.17
CA SER A 117 6.28 12.95 13.31
C SER A 117 5.51 13.60 12.16
N GLY A 118 5.32 14.91 12.21
CA GLY A 118 4.60 15.66 11.16
C GLY A 118 3.09 15.70 11.36
N ASP A 119 2.38 15.98 10.28
CA ASP A 119 0.94 16.23 10.26
C ASP A 119 0.16 15.02 9.77
N LEU A 120 -1.05 14.82 10.29
CA LEU A 120 -1.96 13.79 9.80
C LEU A 120 -2.30 14.05 8.33
N VAL A 121 -2.21 13.03 7.49
CA VAL A 121 -2.29 13.22 6.02
C VAL A 121 -3.64 13.76 5.54
N MET A 122 -4.74 13.54 6.29
CA MET A 122 -6.03 14.16 6.02
C MET A 122 -6.29 15.41 6.88
N GLY A 123 -5.55 15.59 7.98
CA GLY A 123 -5.83 16.56 9.04
C GLY A 123 -6.62 15.98 10.21
N TYR A 124 -7.15 16.86 11.06
CA TYR A 124 -7.89 16.49 12.27
C TYR A 124 -9.40 16.71 12.08
N VAL A 125 -10.21 15.87 12.70
CA VAL A 125 -11.68 15.94 12.63
C VAL A 125 -12.24 17.02 13.55
N VAL A 126 -13.49 17.41 13.32
CA VAL A 126 -14.20 18.31 14.24
C VAL A 126 -14.41 17.63 15.58
N SER A 127 -14.91 16.40 15.57
CA SER A 127 -15.08 15.48 16.71
C SER A 127 -15.27 14.03 16.23
N ASP A 128 -15.26 13.07 17.16
CA ASP A 128 -15.46 11.62 16.94
C ASP A 128 -16.71 11.27 16.09
N ASP A 129 -17.74 12.12 16.17
CA ASP A 129 -18.99 11.95 15.42
C ASP A 129 -19.15 12.89 14.23
N ASN A 130 -18.27 13.88 14.09
CA ASN A 130 -18.33 14.85 13.01
C ASN A 130 -16.98 14.94 12.28
N HIS A 131 -16.86 14.12 11.23
CA HIS A 131 -15.69 14.11 10.36
C HIS A 131 -15.90 14.97 9.11
N LYS A 132 -16.99 15.74 9.01
CA LYS A 132 -17.43 16.37 7.76
C LYS A 132 -16.43 17.36 7.17
N ASN A 133 -15.55 17.93 7.98
CA ASN A 133 -14.49 18.80 7.50
C ASN A 133 -13.44 18.05 6.64
N LEU A 134 -13.31 16.74 6.83
CA LEU A 134 -12.39 15.87 6.09
C LEU A 134 -13.12 14.91 5.14
N VAL A 135 -14.25 14.37 5.58
CA VAL A 135 -15.08 13.41 4.84
C VAL A 135 -16.55 13.76 5.03
N ASN A 136 -17.16 14.29 3.98
CA ASN A 136 -18.57 14.67 3.95
C ASN A 136 -19.33 13.79 2.96
N TYR A 137 -20.67 13.79 3.02
CA TYR A 137 -21.49 12.94 2.15
C TYR A 137 -22.88 13.51 1.91
N GLU A 138 -23.47 13.15 0.77
CA GLU A 138 -24.78 13.62 0.29
C GLU A 138 -25.57 12.46 -0.34
N ASN A 139 -26.89 12.49 -0.21
CA ASN A 139 -27.84 11.56 -0.88
C ASN A 139 -27.53 10.06 -0.70
N LEU A 140 -27.08 9.64 0.49
CA LEU A 140 -26.71 8.24 0.77
C LEU A 140 -27.88 7.24 0.65
N ASP A 141 -29.11 7.73 0.64
CA ASP A 141 -30.35 6.99 0.43
C ASP A 141 -30.65 6.70 -1.05
N ASN A 142 -29.92 7.29 -1.99
CA ASN A 142 -30.07 7.06 -3.43
C ASN A 142 -28.76 6.58 -4.05
N PRO A 143 -28.66 5.31 -4.48
CA PRO A 143 -27.40 4.75 -4.97
C PRO A 143 -26.92 5.36 -6.28
N SER A 144 -27.78 6.07 -7.02
CA SER A 144 -27.41 6.72 -8.28
C SER A 144 -26.85 8.13 -8.08
N THR A 145 -27.21 8.81 -6.98
CA THR A 145 -26.82 10.21 -6.73
C THR A 145 -26.01 10.41 -5.45
N ALA A 146 -25.77 9.34 -4.68
CA ALA A 146 -24.93 9.37 -3.50
C ALA A 146 -23.51 9.87 -3.83
N LEU A 147 -22.99 10.76 -3.01
CA LEU A 147 -21.62 11.26 -3.11
C LEU A 147 -20.94 11.27 -1.74
N VAL A 148 -19.68 10.88 -1.73
CA VAL A 148 -18.74 11.08 -0.61
C VAL A 148 -17.68 12.06 -1.08
N HIS A 149 -17.48 13.14 -0.33
CA HIS A 149 -16.46 14.15 -0.58
C HIS A 149 -15.30 13.95 0.40
N VAL A 150 -14.06 14.05 -0.10
CA VAL A 150 -12.84 13.81 0.66
C VAL A 150 -11.91 15.01 0.51
N LYS A 151 -11.41 15.52 1.63
CA LYS A 151 -10.40 16.57 1.70
C LYS A 151 -9.02 15.95 1.87
N ILE A 152 -8.05 16.38 1.08
CA ILE A 152 -6.64 16.09 1.31
C ILE A 152 -5.86 17.40 1.32
N PRO A 153 -5.31 17.84 2.48
CA PRO A 153 -4.45 19.02 2.54
C PRO A 153 -3.13 18.80 1.80
N VAL A 154 -2.36 19.88 1.61
CA VAL A 154 -0.99 19.81 1.10
C VAL A 154 -0.12 19.19 2.19
N THR A 155 0.37 17.97 1.97
CA THR A 155 1.23 17.19 2.88
C THR A 155 2.34 16.49 2.08
N ASN A 156 3.27 15.85 2.77
CA ASN A 156 4.35 15.08 2.13
C ASN A 156 3.95 13.67 1.65
N GLY A 157 2.65 13.33 1.72
CA GLY A 157 2.12 12.03 1.32
C GLY A 157 2.07 11.00 2.45
N GLY A 158 1.38 9.89 2.17
CA GLY A 158 1.12 8.81 3.12
C GLY A 158 -0.20 8.12 2.82
N ASN A 159 -0.81 7.54 3.85
CA ASN A 159 -1.98 6.69 3.68
C ASN A 159 -3.08 7.02 4.68
N ALA A 160 -4.32 6.84 4.26
CA ALA A 160 -5.47 6.85 5.14
C ALA A 160 -6.49 5.79 4.71
N VAL A 161 -7.38 5.42 5.61
CA VAL A 161 -8.57 4.64 5.31
C VAL A 161 -9.78 5.40 5.82
N ILE A 162 -10.78 5.53 4.95
CA ILE A 162 -12.11 6.01 5.31
C ILE A 162 -13.08 4.83 5.22
N ALA A 163 -14.12 4.85 6.06
CA ALA A 163 -15.08 3.75 6.16
C ALA A 163 -16.52 4.28 6.08
N ALA A 164 -17.36 3.54 5.34
CA ALA A 164 -18.81 3.72 5.31
C ALA A 164 -19.46 2.85 6.39
N TYR A 165 -20.42 3.42 7.10
CA TYR A 165 -21.09 2.81 8.24
C TYR A 165 -22.58 2.65 7.99
N SER A 166 -23.13 1.51 8.39
CA SER A 166 -24.57 1.28 8.59
C SER A 166 -24.84 1.26 10.09
N GLY A 167 -25.35 2.37 10.63
CA GLY A 167 -25.35 2.59 12.08
C GLY A 167 -23.92 2.62 12.60
N SER A 168 -23.58 1.68 13.49
CA SER A 168 -22.23 1.50 14.04
C SER A 168 -21.36 0.49 13.29
N THR A 169 -21.92 -0.24 12.31
CA THR A 169 -21.20 -1.31 11.62
C THR A 169 -20.57 -0.80 10.34
N ILE A 170 -19.27 -1.04 10.14
CA ILE A 170 -18.62 -0.75 8.87
C ILE A 170 -19.18 -1.68 7.79
N VAL A 171 -19.59 -1.12 6.66
CA VAL A 171 -20.08 -1.87 5.49
C VAL A 171 -19.13 -1.79 4.31
N TRP A 172 -18.22 -0.82 4.28
CA TRP A 172 -17.13 -0.77 3.31
C TRP A 172 -16.05 0.21 3.79
N SER A 173 -14.88 0.12 3.18
CA SER A 173 -13.74 0.99 3.45
C SER A 173 -12.92 1.18 2.20
N TRP A 174 -12.31 2.35 2.09
CA TRP A 174 -11.48 2.77 0.96
C TRP A 174 -10.11 3.23 1.46
N HIS A 175 -9.07 2.80 0.78
CA HIS A 175 -7.70 3.26 0.97
C HIS A 175 -7.50 4.56 0.20
N LEU A 176 -6.97 5.57 0.87
CA LEU A 176 -6.48 6.80 0.27
C LEU A 176 -4.96 6.72 0.27
N TRP A 177 -4.37 6.68 -0.93
CA TRP A 177 -2.92 6.76 -1.11
C TRP A 177 -2.57 8.19 -1.53
N ILE A 178 -2.12 8.97 -0.56
CA ILE A 178 -1.72 10.36 -0.79
C ILE A 178 -0.28 10.34 -1.31
N THR A 179 -0.09 10.66 -2.59
CA THR A 179 1.20 10.48 -3.26
C THR A 179 1.37 11.47 -4.41
N ASP A 180 2.60 11.94 -4.63
CA ASP A 180 2.99 12.75 -5.77
C ASP A 180 3.29 11.92 -7.04
N TYR A 181 3.25 10.59 -6.89
CA TYR A 181 3.40 9.62 -7.97
C TYR A 181 2.15 9.55 -8.85
N VAL A 182 2.33 9.80 -10.14
CA VAL A 182 1.27 9.66 -11.14
C VAL A 182 1.79 8.76 -12.26
N PRO A 183 1.51 7.45 -12.24
CA PRO A 183 1.96 6.53 -13.27
C PRO A 183 1.22 6.73 -14.59
N ALA A 184 1.98 6.77 -15.69
CA ALA A 184 1.41 6.77 -17.02
C ALA A 184 0.96 5.36 -17.44
N ARG A 185 -0.16 5.31 -18.17
CA ARG A 185 -0.69 4.08 -18.78
C ARG A 185 -0.37 4.04 -20.26
N ILE A 186 -0.45 2.87 -20.86
CA ILE A 186 -0.21 2.65 -22.30
C ILE A 186 -1.39 1.91 -22.94
N ASN A 187 -1.62 2.12 -24.23
CA ASN A 187 -2.58 1.35 -25.02
C ASN A 187 -1.90 0.38 -26.00
N SER A 188 -0.59 0.51 -26.18
CA SER A 188 0.19 -0.31 -27.10
C SER A 188 1.62 -0.52 -26.60
N PHE A 189 2.31 -1.53 -27.12
CA PHE A 189 3.66 -1.87 -26.69
C PHE A 189 4.67 -0.72 -26.89
N SER A 190 4.54 0.02 -28.00
CA SER A 190 5.45 1.10 -28.43
C SER A 190 5.37 2.35 -27.54
N GLU A 191 4.30 2.53 -26.77
CA GLU A 191 4.14 3.69 -25.87
C GLU A 191 4.98 3.59 -24.59
N TYR A 192 5.61 2.44 -24.32
CA TYR A 192 6.30 2.18 -23.04
C TYR A 192 7.36 3.22 -22.70
N ALA A 193 8.27 3.54 -23.61
CA ALA A 193 9.34 4.51 -23.35
C ALA A 193 8.77 5.90 -23.03
N THR A 194 7.71 6.31 -23.73
CA THR A 194 6.99 7.57 -23.46
C THR A 194 6.35 7.55 -22.07
N ALA A 195 5.71 6.43 -21.68
CA ALA A 195 5.09 6.29 -20.37
C ALA A 195 6.11 6.34 -19.22
N GLN A 196 7.33 5.85 -19.43
CA GLN A 196 8.38 5.96 -18.43
C GLN A 196 8.76 7.42 -18.13
N ILE A 197 8.74 8.28 -19.16
CA ILE A 197 9.10 9.71 -19.08
C ILE A 197 7.93 10.56 -18.57
N SER A 198 6.70 10.25 -19.01
CA SER A 198 5.51 11.03 -18.64
C SER A 198 4.95 10.70 -17.25
N SER A 199 5.45 9.63 -16.61
CA SER A 199 5.13 9.33 -15.21
C SER A 199 5.74 10.39 -14.28
N SER A 200 4.95 10.95 -13.37
CA SER A 200 5.42 11.96 -12.41
C SER A 200 6.01 11.30 -11.17
N LYS A 201 7.13 11.83 -10.67
CA LYS A 201 7.77 11.44 -9.39
C LYS A 201 8.00 9.92 -9.24
N GLY A 202 8.32 9.29 -10.37
CA GLY A 202 8.50 7.85 -10.48
C GLY A 202 8.61 7.43 -11.94
N THR A 203 8.38 6.15 -12.19
CA THR A 203 8.25 5.60 -13.53
C THR A 203 7.24 4.45 -13.55
N VAL A 204 7.18 3.75 -14.66
CA VAL A 204 6.47 2.46 -14.79
C VAL A 204 7.40 1.43 -15.41
N HIS A 205 7.13 0.16 -15.17
CA HIS A 205 8.01 -0.93 -15.60
C HIS A 205 7.30 -1.94 -16.49
N LYS A 206 8.05 -2.46 -17.46
CA LYS A 206 7.83 -3.77 -18.06
C LYS A 206 8.92 -4.69 -17.56
N TYR A 207 8.54 -5.81 -16.97
CA TYR A 207 9.52 -6.79 -16.50
C TYR A 207 10.11 -7.56 -17.67
N ASP A 208 11.33 -8.07 -17.47
CA ASP A 208 12.06 -8.85 -18.45
C ASP A 208 11.45 -10.27 -18.53
N SER A 209 10.28 -10.34 -19.16
CA SER A 209 9.45 -11.54 -19.32
C SER A 209 8.76 -11.49 -20.69
N PRO A 210 8.60 -12.64 -21.37
CA PRO A 210 7.88 -12.73 -22.64
C PRO A 210 6.46 -12.14 -22.58
N LEU A 211 5.84 -12.13 -21.39
CA LEU A 211 4.49 -11.61 -21.19
C LEU A 211 4.40 -10.11 -21.47
N PHE A 212 5.48 -9.35 -21.25
CA PHE A 212 5.52 -7.90 -21.49
C PHE A 212 6.08 -7.52 -22.87
N GLN A 213 6.64 -8.47 -23.62
CA GLN A 213 7.18 -8.23 -24.96
C GLN A 213 6.07 -8.01 -25.99
N GLU A 214 6.42 -7.51 -27.17
CA GLU A 214 5.46 -7.34 -28.26
C GLU A 214 4.76 -8.67 -28.59
N GLY A 215 3.43 -8.65 -28.67
CA GLY A 215 2.60 -9.85 -28.83
C GLY A 215 2.31 -10.62 -27.52
N GLY A 216 2.96 -10.28 -26.41
CA GLY A 216 2.68 -10.84 -25.08
C GLY A 216 1.35 -10.36 -24.48
N VAL A 217 0.80 -11.12 -23.53
CA VAL A 217 -0.51 -10.83 -22.90
C VAL A 217 -0.55 -9.51 -22.12
N TYR A 218 0.62 -9.04 -21.69
CA TYR A 218 0.84 -7.76 -21.00
C TYR A 218 1.63 -6.76 -21.86
N ALA A 219 1.72 -6.97 -23.18
CA ALA A 219 2.43 -6.06 -24.10
C ALA A 219 1.94 -4.61 -24.01
N ALA A 220 0.63 -4.41 -23.85
CA ALA A 220 -0.01 -3.10 -23.72
C ALA A 220 -0.31 -2.72 -22.25
N LYS A 221 0.47 -3.23 -21.30
CA LYS A 221 0.33 -2.93 -19.87
C LYS A 221 1.68 -2.62 -19.24
N VAL A 222 1.63 -1.91 -18.11
CA VAL A 222 2.80 -1.56 -17.30
C VAL A 222 2.55 -1.84 -15.83
N MET A 223 3.62 -2.14 -15.10
CA MET A 223 3.66 -2.25 -13.65
C MET A 223 3.94 -0.88 -13.03
N MET A 224 3.35 -0.58 -11.87
CA MET A 224 3.83 0.51 -11.03
C MET A 224 5.27 0.25 -10.58
N ASP A 225 6.04 1.32 -10.34
CA ASP A 225 7.44 1.23 -9.90
C ASP A 225 7.61 0.96 -8.40
N ARG A 226 6.50 0.88 -7.65
CA ARG A 226 6.47 0.73 -6.19
C ARG A 226 5.23 -0.04 -5.74
N ASP A 227 5.28 -0.53 -4.52
CA ASP A 227 4.15 -1.23 -3.90
C ASP A 227 3.04 -0.26 -3.50
N LEU A 228 1.81 -0.77 -3.46
CA LEU A 228 0.62 0.03 -3.14
C LEU A 228 0.75 0.67 -1.76
N GLY A 229 0.60 2.00 -1.70
CA GLY A 229 0.73 2.77 -0.47
C GLY A 229 2.16 3.25 -0.15
N ALA A 230 3.15 2.92 -0.98
CA ALA A 230 4.52 3.41 -0.78
C ALA A 230 4.65 4.91 -1.03
N ARG A 231 5.46 5.62 -0.24
CA ARG A 231 5.68 7.07 -0.40
C ARG A 231 6.72 7.40 -1.46
N LYS A 232 7.65 6.47 -1.70
CA LYS A 232 8.71 6.59 -2.70
C LYS A 232 8.83 5.28 -3.48
N GLY A 233 9.24 5.41 -4.74
CA GLY A 233 9.50 4.29 -5.63
C GLY A 233 10.95 4.27 -6.08
N GLY A 234 11.31 3.23 -6.81
CA GLY A 234 12.70 2.97 -7.18
C GLY A 234 13.55 2.58 -5.97
N PHE A 235 14.79 2.19 -6.25
CA PHE A 235 15.76 1.91 -5.21
C PHE A 235 16.33 3.22 -4.65
N PRO A 236 16.36 3.43 -3.32
CA PRO A 236 16.83 4.69 -2.71
C PRO A 236 18.22 5.13 -3.18
N GLY A 237 19.14 4.18 -3.42
CA GLY A 237 20.49 4.51 -3.87
C GLY A 237 20.61 4.98 -5.34
N ILE A 238 19.52 5.06 -6.10
CA ILE A 238 19.51 5.74 -7.41
C ILE A 238 19.47 7.27 -7.23
N THR A 239 18.73 7.74 -6.22
CA THR A 239 18.44 9.17 -6.04
C THR A 239 19.23 9.78 -4.88
N ILE A 240 19.47 9.01 -3.82
CA ILE A 240 20.05 9.48 -2.54
C ILE A 240 21.50 8.99 -2.36
N GLY A 241 21.92 8.01 -3.17
CA GLY A 241 23.22 7.35 -3.04
C GLY A 241 23.19 6.15 -2.10
N ASP A 242 24.29 5.40 -2.04
CA ASP A 242 24.32 4.13 -1.31
C ASP A 242 24.20 4.30 0.22
N ASP A 243 24.33 5.52 0.77
CA ASP A 243 24.22 5.83 2.21
C ASP A 243 22.82 6.35 2.62
N PHE A 244 21.77 5.68 2.17
CA PHE A 244 20.40 6.08 2.53
C PHE A 244 20.01 5.64 3.96
N THR A 245 19.10 6.40 4.56
CA THR A 245 18.65 6.23 5.95
C THR A 245 17.62 5.10 6.09
N VAL A 246 17.33 4.69 7.32
CA VAL A 246 16.20 3.78 7.61
C VAL A 246 14.88 4.35 7.09
N MET A 247 14.66 5.66 7.21
CA MET A 247 13.42 6.29 6.78
C MET A 247 13.30 6.30 5.24
N ASP A 248 14.41 6.46 4.52
CA ASP A 248 14.40 6.32 3.06
C ASP A 248 13.96 4.92 2.63
N ALA A 249 14.40 3.88 3.34
CA ALA A 249 13.94 2.51 3.13
C ALA A 249 12.45 2.36 3.44
N VAL A 250 12.03 2.82 4.62
CA VAL A 250 10.62 2.75 5.07
C VAL A 250 9.69 3.47 4.09
N ASN A 251 10.13 4.58 3.50
CA ASN A 251 9.36 5.31 2.49
C ASN A 251 9.12 4.49 1.21
N THR A 252 9.94 3.49 0.92
CA THR A 252 9.71 2.54 -0.19
C THR A 252 8.76 1.40 0.17
N PHE A 253 8.39 1.25 1.45
CA PHE A 253 7.47 0.20 1.86
C PHE A 253 6.06 0.58 1.46
N GLY A 254 5.35 -0.37 0.83
CA GLY A 254 3.91 -0.31 0.68
C GLY A 254 3.18 -0.72 1.95
N LEU A 255 1.85 -0.78 1.85
CA LEU A 255 1.01 -1.40 2.85
C LEU A 255 0.96 -2.92 2.67
N LEU A 256 0.56 -3.61 3.73
CA LEU A 256 0.41 -5.06 3.75
C LEU A 256 -1.06 -5.43 3.52
N TYR A 257 -1.31 -6.50 2.77
CA TYR A 257 -2.66 -6.99 2.50
C TYR A 257 -2.73 -8.48 2.80
N GLN A 258 -3.85 -8.92 3.38
CA GLN A 258 -4.19 -10.34 3.41
C GLN A 258 -4.72 -10.75 2.05
N TRP A 259 -4.28 -11.90 1.55
CA TRP A 259 -4.65 -12.32 0.20
C TRP A 259 -6.18 -12.34 0.04
N GLY A 260 -6.68 -11.65 -0.98
CA GLY A 260 -8.11 -11.51 -1.27
C GLY A 260 -8.86 -10.40 -0.51
N ARG A 261 -8.23 -9.67 0.43
CA ARG A 261 -8.84 -8.49 1.08
C ARG A 261 -8.45 -7.19 0.37
N LYS A 262 -9.38 -6.25 0.35
CA LYS A 262 -9.12 -4.87 -0.11
C LYS A 262 -8.48 -3.98 0.96
N ASP A 263 -8.59 -4.37 2.23
CA ASP A 263 -8.24 -3.53 3.37
C ASP A 263 -6.74 -3.62 3.70
N PRO A 264 -6.02 -2.48 3.75
CA PRO A 264 -4.60 -2.48 4.07
C PRO A 264 -4.31 -2.55 5.57
N PHE A 265 -3.11 -3.06 5.87
CA PHE A 265 -2.45 -3.01 7.17
C PHE A 265 -1.14 -2.26 7.06
N PHE A 266 -0.81 -1.46 8.07
CA PHE A 266 0.45 -0.73 8.09
C PHE A 266 1.64 -1.67 8.40
N PRO A 267 2.80 -1.51 7.72
CA PRO A 267 4.04 -2.22 8.06
C PRO A 267 4.69 -1.59 9.31
N SER A 268 5.91 -1.95 9.67
CA SER A 268 6.66 -1.26 10.74
C SER A 268 7.08 0.16 10.34
N ALA A 269 6.92 1.16 11.21
CA ALA A 269 7.39 2.54 10.98
C ALA A 269 8.92 2.69 10.95
N ASP A 270 9.65 1.78 11.58
CA ASP A 270 11.11 1.81 11.68
C ASP A 270 11.78 0.72 10.83
N GLY A 271 10.98 -0.03 10.08
CA GLY A 271 11.42 -1.17 9.27
C GLY A 271 11.97 -2.36 10.05
N THR A 272 11.68 -2.46 11.35
CA THR A 272 12.00 -3.63 12.18
C THR A 272 10.78 -4.54 12.38
N ASN A 273 10.89 -5.60 13.19
CA ASN A 273 9.74 -6.43 13.57
C ASN A 273 8.86 -5.79 14.65
N LYS A 274 9.18 -4.57 15.10
CA LYS A 274 8.40 -3.88 16.12
C LYS A 274 7.20 -3.22 15.46
N GLU A 275 6.03 -3.69 15.84
CA GLU A 275 4.80 -2.94 15.61
C GLU A 275 4.77 -1.80 16.63
N THR A 276 4.70 -0.59 16.13
CA THR A 276 4.45 0.61 16.93
C THR A 276 3.07 1.12 16.53
N ASP A 277 2.29 1.63 17.49
CA ASP A 277 1.03 2.31 17.17
C ASP A 277 1.40 3.61 16.43
N ILE A 278 1.21 3.60 15.11
CA ILE A 278 1.71 4.60 14.15
C ILE A 278 0.68 4.95 13.07
N ILE A 279 -0.48 4.31 13.14
CA ILE A 279 -1.68 4.81 12.52
C ILE A 279 -2.48 5.58 13.59
N TYR A 280 -3.23 6.57 13.14
CA TYR A 280 -3.92 7.51 14.00
C TYR A 280 -5.37 7.63 13.57
N ASP A 281 -6.27 7.81 14.51
CA ASP A 281 -7.68 8.12 14.22
C ASP A 281 -7.85 9.57 13.70
N GLY A 282 -9.10 10.03 13.66
CA GLY A 282 -9.43 11.39 13.24
C GLY A 282 -8.93 12.49 14.19
N ASP A 283 -8.73 12.18 15.47
CA ASP A 283 -8.25 13.13 16.49
C ASP A 283 -6.74 13.06 16.69
N GLY A 284 -6.07 12.13 16.02
CA GLY A 284 -4.63 11.93 16.10
C GLY A 284 -4.20 11.03 17.24
N PHE A 285 -5.13 10.33 17.90
CA PHE A 285 -4.77 9.29 18.85
C PHE A 285 -4.29 8.07 18.10
N SER A 286 -3.22 7.48 18.62
CA SER A 286 -2.67 6.32 17.97
C SER A 286 -3.60 5.13 18.15
N THR A 287 -3.81 4.42 17.04
CA THR A 287 -4.54 3.17 16.98
C THR A 287 -3.60 2.07 16.50
N GLY A 288 -3.98 0.84 16.76
CA GLY A 288 -3.21 -0.34 16.36
C GLY A 288 -3.99 -1.24 15.41
N VAL A 289 -3.34 -2.32 15.00
CA VAL A 289 -4.00 -3.42 14.31
C VAL A 289 -4.36 -4.49 15.32
N ALA A 290 -5.63 -4.89 15.36
CA ALA A 290 -6.06 -6.02 16.18
C ALA A 290 -5.67 -7.34 15.48
N ASN A 291 -5.05 -8.27 16.22
CA ASN A 291 -4.72 -9.60 15.71
C ASN A 291 -5.66 -10.63 16.35
N ILE A 292 -6.57 -11.22 15.55
CA ILE A 292 -7.56 -12.18 16.05
C ILE A 292 -7.32 -13.57 15.44
N LYS A 293 -7.26 -14.58 16.31
CA LYS A 293 -7.16 -15.98 15.90
C LYS A 293 -8.53 -16.55 15.51
N ALA A 294 -8.96 -16.30 14.28
CA ALA A 294 -10.22 -16.81 13.74
C ALA A 294 -10.18 -16.94 12.21
N GLN A 295 -11.00 -17.86 11.68
CA GLN A 295 -11.44 -17.79 10.29
C GLN A 295 -12.77 -17.04 10.23
N VAL A 296 -12.92 -16.13 9.30
CA VAL A 296 -14.12 -15.28 9.19
C VAL A 296 -14.65 -15.20 7.75
N SER A 297 -15.90 -14.78 7.58
CA SER A 297 -16.42 -14.45 6.24
C SER A 297 -15.80 -13.15 5.71
N MET A 298 -15.94 -12.90 4.41
CA MET A 298 -15.58 -11.61 3.81
C MET A 298 -16.39 -10.47 4.45
N SER A 299 -17.67 -10.68 4.77
CA SER A 299 -18.51 -9.67 5.43
C SER A 299 -18.00 -9.28 6.82
N THR A 300 -17.59 -10.25 7.65
CA THR A 300 -16.97 -9.97 8.96
C THR A 300 -15.64 -9.25 8.79
N ALA A 301 -14.86 -9.63 7.79
CA ALA A 301 -13.64 -8.93 7.44
C ALA A 301 -13.89 -7.47 7.02
N ILE A 302 -14.87 -7.21 6.16
CA ILE A 302 -15.24 -5.86 5.72
C ILE A 302 -15.71 -5.00 6.89
N ALA A 303 -16.44 -5.59 7.84
CA ALA A 303 -16.89 -4.89 9.04
C ALA A 303 -15.74 -4.56 10.03
N ASN A 304 -14.57 -5.18 9.85
CA ASN A 304 -13.41 -5.04 10.74
C ASN A 304 -12.12 -4.85 9.93
N PRO A 305 -11.98 -3.74 9.18
CA PRO A 305 -10.85 -3.50 8.28
C PRO A 305 -9.50 -3.41 9.01
N SER A 306 -9.46 -2.89 10.25
CA SER A 306 -8.24 -2.83 11.07
C SER A 306 -7.95 -4.11 11.88
N THR A 307 -8.66 -5.21 11.59
CA THR A 307 -8.44 -6.51 12.25
C THR A 307 -7.79 -7.49 11.29
N PHE A 308 -6.60 -7.93 11.65
CA PHE A 308 -5.86 -8.99 10.99
C PHE A 308 -6.31 -10.35 11.53
N TYR A 309 -6.84 -11.19 10.65
CA TYR A 309 -7.35 -12.52 11.02
C TYR A 309 -6.33 -13.59 10.68
N TYR A 310 -5.91 -14.38 11.67
CA TYR A 310 -5.03 -15.53 11.46
C TYR A 310 -5.69 -16.79 12.02
N TYR A 311 -5.28 -17.96 11.53
CA TYR A 311 -5.80 -19.22 12.05
C TYR A 311 -4.78 -20.34 11.95
N SER A 312 -4.98 -21.42 12.70
CA SER A 312 -4.01 -22.52 12.81
C SER A 312 -3.79 -23.27 11.49
N ASN A 313 -4.76 -23.28 10.58
CA ASN A 313 -4.61 -23.84 9.22
C ASN A 313 -4.07 -22.83 8.19
N GLY A 314 -3.73 -21.61 8.63
CA GLY A 314 -3.18 -20.56 7.77
C GLY A 314 -4.15 -19.87 6.83
N ILE A 315 -5.45 -20.15 6.91
CA ILE A 315 -6.48 -19.55 6.05
C ILE A 315 -7.31 -18.58 6.89
N TRP A 316 -7.42 -17.33 6.47
CA TRP A 316 -8.18 -16.31 7.22
C TRP A 316 -9.69 -16.30 6.88
N ASN A 317 -10.07 -16.79 5.69
CA ASN A 317 -11.43 -16.68 5.16
C ASN A 317 -12.18 -18.03 5.08
N THR A 318 -13.47 -18.05 5.39
CA THR A 318 -14.30 -19.27 5.40
C THR A 318 -14.97 -19.61 4.05
N GLU A 319 -14.94 -18.72 3.07
CA GLU A 319 -15.70 -18.87 1.82
C GLU A 319 -15.01 -19.80 0.82
N SER A 320 -15.79 -20.62 0.12
CA SER A 320 -15.30 -21.54 -0.91
C SER A 320 -14.82 -20.84 -2.17
N GLY A 321 -15.40 -19.67 -2.50
CA GLY A 321 -15.06 -18.87 -3.69
C GLY A 321 -13.82 -17.99 -3.55
N ARG A 322 -13.11 -18.05 -2.42
CA ARG A 322 -12.03 -17.11 -2.08
C ARG A 322 -10.93 -17.02 -3.13
N ALA A 323 -10.59 -18.10 -3.85
CA ALA A 323 -9.60 -18.08 -4.92
C ALA A 323 -9.87 -17.05 -6.05
N LYS A 324 -11.08 -16.48 -6.12
CA LYS A 324 -11.49 -15.45 -7.08
C LYS A 324 -11.59 -14.05 -6.48
N PHE A 325 -11.17 -13.85 -5.23
CA PHE A 325 -11.38 -12.58 -4.55
C PHE A 325 -10.71 -11.40 -5.23
N TRP A 326 -9.51 -11.53 -5.78
CA TRP A 326 -8.86 -10.45 -6.56
C TRP A 326 -9.00 -10.60 -8.07
N ASN A 327 -9.39 -11.79 -8.55
CA ASN A 327 -9.50 -12.11 -9.97
C ASN A 327 -10.82 -12.85 -10.27
N ALA A 328 -11.79 -12.15 -10.88
CA ALA A 328 -13.18 -12.58 -11.02
C ALA A 328 -13.33 -13.90 -11.79
N ASP A 329 -12.53 -14.05 -12.84
CA ASP A 329 -12.68 -15.19 -13.76
C ASP A 329 -11.92 -16.42 -13.23
N GLY A 330 -11.12 -16.27 -12.16
CA GLY A 330 -10.15 -17.27 -11.71
C GLY A 330 -9.14 -17.67 -12.81
N GLY A 331 -9.19 -17.02 -13.97
CA GLY A 331 -8.47 -17.32 -15.20
C GLY A 331 -7.10 -16.66 -15.24
N MET A 332 -6.25 -17.12 -16.15
CA MET A 332 -4.85 -16.71 -16.32
C MET A 332 -4.71 -15.21 -16.64
N ALA A 333 -3.47 -14.71 -16.72
CA ALA A 333 -3.20 -13.39 -17.24
C ALA A 333 -3.94 -13.14 -18.58
N PRO A 334 -4.51 -11.94 -18.80
CA PRO A 334 -4.30 -10.78 -17.96
C PRO A 334 -5.10 -10.85 -16.65
N GLY A 335 -6.17 -11.64 -16.56
CA GLY A 335 -7.11 -11.70 -15.42
C GLY A 335 -8.10 -10.53 -15.40
N LYS A 336 -9.12 -10.60 -14.54
CA LYS A 336 -10.17 -9.58 -14.43
C LYS A 336 -10.31 -9.08 -13.00
N LYS A 337 -10.15 -7.78 -12.79
CA LYS A 337 -10.27 -7.14 -11.47
C LYS A 337 -11.64 -7.41 -10.85
N THR A 338 -11.71 -7.47 -9.52
CA THR A 338 -12.96 -7.62 -8.76
C THR A 338 -13.21 -6.40 -7.88
N ILE A 339 -14.36 -6.39 -7.21
CA ILE A 339 -14.65 -5.43 -6.14
C ILE A 339 -13.80 -5.61 -4.87
N TYR A 340 -12.97 -6.64 -4.75
CA TYR A 340 -12.08 -6.83 -3.58
C TYR A 340 -10.60 -6.63 -3.90
N ASP A 341 -10.23 -6.42 -5.16
CA ASP A 341 -8.88 -6.02 -5.55
C ASP A 341 -8.56 -4.63 -4.93
N PRO A 342 -7.45 -4.47 -4.19
CA PRO A 342 -7.14 -3.25 -3.45
C PRO A 342 -6.65 -2.11 -4.36
N CYS A 343 -6.30 -2.37 -5.61
CA CYS A 343 -5.60 -1.39 -6.44
C CYS A 343 -6.50 -0.20 -6.83
N PRO A 344 -5.88 0.94 -7.18
CA PRO A 344 -6.61 2.12 -7.65
C PRO A 344 -7.32 1.91 -8.98
N LYS A 345 -8.09 2.93 -9.39
CA LYS A 345 -8.80 2.97 -10.68
C LYS A 345 -7.88 2.61 -11.85
N GLY A 346 -8.26 1.62 -12.66
CA GLY A 346 -7.54 1.21 -13.87
C GLY A 346 -6.21 0.48 -13.60
N TRP A 347 -6.04 -0.01 -12.37
CA TRP A 347 -4.91 -0.82 -11.92
C TRP A 347 -5.43 -2.04 -11.14
N LYS A 348 -4.69 -3.14 -11.15
CA LYS A 348 -5.07 -4.38 -10.44
C LYS A 348 -3.84 -5.15 -9.99
N ILE A 349 -4.02 -6.13 -9.11
CA ILE A 349 -2.95 -7.07 -8.78
C ILE A 349 -2.72 -7.97 -10.02
N PRO A 350 -1.47 -8.17 -10.46
CA PRO A 350 -1.19 -8.97 -11.64
C PRO A 350 -1.45 -10.45 -11.38
N ASN A 351 -1.90 -11.13 -12.44
CA ASN A 351 -1.73 -12.57 -12.54
C ASN A 351 -0.27 -12.83 -12.92
N LEU A 352 0.36 -13.73 -12.19
CA LEU A 352 1.74 -14.11 -12.39
C LEU A 352 1.92 -14.96 -13.64
N PHE A 353 0.91 -15.75 -14.05
CA PHE A 353 1.00 -16.70 -15.16
C PHE A 353 -0.02 -16.48 -16.28
N ALA A 354 0.39 -16.71 -17.53
CA ALA A 354 -0.44 -16.46 -18.72
C ALA A 354 -1.16 -17.68 -19.32
N SER A 355 -0.57 -18.87 -19.28
CA SER A 355 -1.11 -20.07 -19.96
C SER A 355 -1.04 -21.33 -19.10
N ASP A 356 -0.06 -21.40 -18.21
CA ASP A 356 0.16 -22.52 -17.30
C ASP A 356 0.60 -21.99 -15.92
N ARG A 357 -0.08 -22.42 -14.86
CA ARG A 357 0.18 -22.06 -13.45
C ARG A 357 1.02 -23.09 -12.69
N THR A 358 1.45 -24.15 -13.37
CA THR A 358 2.24 -25.21 -12.74
C THR A 358 3.51 -24.61 -12.15
N ILE A 359 3.74 -24.84 -10.85
CA ILE A 359 4.96 -24.39 -10.19
C ILE A 359 6.10 -25.33 -10.57
N SER A 360 6.80 -24.98 -11.65
CA SER A 360 8.05 -25.61 -12.07
C SER A 360 8.98 -24.56 -12.64
N VAL A 361 10.28 -24.77 -12.48
CA VAL A 361 11.33 -23.87 -12.99
C VAL A 361 11.10 -23.54 -14.47
N ASN A 362 10.93 -24.59 -15.30
CA ASN A 362 10.72 -24.44 -16.74
C ASN A 362 9.47 -23.61 -17.07
N ASN A 363 8.36 -23.87 -16.36
CA ASN A 363 7.14 -23.14 -16.63
C ASN A 363 7.25 -21.66 -16.23
N ILE A 364 7.84 -21.37 -15.07
CA ILE A 364 7.96 -19.99 -14.59
C ILE A 364 8.88 -19.17 -15.52
N GLN A 365 9.96 -19.75 -16.06
CA GLN A 365 10.82 -19.09 -17.06
C GLN A 365 10.12 -18.74 -18.38
N ILE A 366 9.03 -19.42 -18.72
CA ILE A 366 8.36 -19.24 -20.01
C ILE A 366 7.10 -18.39 -19.84
N ASN A 367 6.35 -18.67 -18.77
CA ASN A 367 4.96 -18.24 -18.64
C ASN A 367 4.73 -17.30 -17.45
N SER A 368 5.76 -16.86 -16.72
CA SER A 368 5.61 -15.96 -15.57
C SER A 368 6.07 -14.52 -15.81
N ILE A 369 5.43 -13.56 -15.15
CA ILE A 369 5.89 -12.16 -15.09
C ILE A 369 7.29 -12.02 -14.46
N TYR A 370 7.70 -13.00 -13.65
CA TYR A 370 8.97 -13.03 -12.93
C TYR A 370 10.04 -13.92 -13.59
N THR A 371 9.86 -14.25 -14.87
CA THR A 371 10.77 -15.09 -15.69
C THR A 371 12.26 -14.87 -15.41
N ASN A 372 12.72 -13.62 -15.31
CA ASN A 372 14.14 -13.30 -15.13
C ASN A 372 14.53 -12.81 -13.72
N PHE A 373 13.63 -12.89 -12.72
CA PHE A 373 13.90 -12.41 -11.35
C PHE A 373 14.92 -13.28 -10.57
N GLY A 374 15.66 -14.16 -11.25
CA GLY A 374 16.77 -14.93 -10.69
C GLY A 374 17.00 -16.13 -11.59
N LYS A 375 18.19 -16.22 -12.20
CA LYS A 375 18.56 -17.35 -13.06
C LYS A 375 19.65 -18.18 -12.39
N THR A 376 19.86 -19.41 -12.79
CA THR A 376 21.13 -20.12 -12.62
C THR A 376 22.04 -19.72 -13.77
N SER A 377 23.34 -20.06 -13.71
CA SER A 377 24.24 -19.91 -14.86
C SER A 377 23.75 -20.63 -16.13
N ASN A 378 22.79 -21.54 -15.98
CA ASN A 378 22.17 -22.32 -17.06
C ASN A 378 20.78 -21.79 -17.46
N GLY A 379 20.31 -20.69 -16.85
CA GLY A 379 19.07 -20.02 -17.18
C GLY A 379 17.89 -20.26 -16.23
N ASP A 380 17.97 -21.24 -15.31
CA ASP A 380 16.90 -21.74 -14.41
C ASP A 380 16.48 -20.77 -13.30
N ILE A 381 15.19 -20.67 -12.98
CA ILE A 381 14.77 -19.98 -11.75
C ILE A 381 15.36 -20.66 -10.51
N VAL A 382 15.92 -19.83 -9.63
CA VAL A 382 16.66 -20.25 -8.43
C VAL A 382 15.72 -20.79 -7.35
N ASN A 383 15.26 -22.03 -7.52
CA ASN A 383 14.46 -22.73 -6.49
C ASN A 383 15.31 -23.31 -5.33
N SER A 384 16.64 -23.22 -5.40
CA SER A 384 17.56 -23.69 -4.35
C SER A 384 18.94 -23.03 -4.46
N VAL A 385 19.65 -22.99 -3.33
CA VAL A 385 20.88 -22.20 -3.07
C VAL A 385 22.10 -22.63 -3.92
N GLN A 386 22.08 -23.79 -4.58
CA GLN A 386 23.32 -24.42 -5.06
C GLN A 386 23.75 -24.09 -6.51
N LYS A 387 22.98 -23.31 -7.31
CA LYS A 387 23.33 -23.08 -8.74
C LYS A 387 23.05 -21.68 -9.29
N ALA A 388 22.93 -20.64 -8.46
CA ALA A 388 22.35 -19.38 -8.88
C ALA A 388 23.30 -18.35 -9.54
N ASP A 389 22.82 -17.72 -10.61
CA ASP A 389 23.30 -16.50 -11.26
C ASP A 389 22.33 -15.34 -10.92
N TYR A 390 22.73 -14.55 -9.93
CA TYR A 390 21.93 -13.42 -9.46
C TYR A 390 22.28 -12.11 -10.17
N SER A 391 22.92 -12.16 -11.36
CA SER A 391 23.36 -10.98 -12.11
C SER A 391 22.25 -9.94 -12.34
N LYS A 392 20.98 -10.39 -12.41
CA LYS A 392 19.82 -9.50 -12.58
C LYS A 392 18.98 -9.28 -11.34
N PHE A 393 19.08 -10.04 -10.25
CA PHE A 393 18.28 -9.80 -9.03
C PHE A 393 19.14 -9.87 -7.77
N LEU A 394 19.75 -8.73 -7.45
CA LEU A 394 20.82 -8.62 -6.47
C LEU A 394 20.25 -8.32 -5.09
N TYR A 395 20.78 -8.99 -4.06
CA TYR A 395 20.45 -8.67 -2.68
C TYR A 395 21.21 -7.43 -2.24
N TYR A 396 20.48 -6.45 -1.70
CA TYR A 396 21.06 -5.24 -1.13
C TYR A 396 21.06 -5.32 0.39
N TYR A 397 22.22 -5.04 0.98
CA TYR A 397 22.42 -5.05 2.41
C TYR A 397 23.56 -4.11 2.81
N ASN A 398 23.30 -3.14 3.67
CA ASN A 398 24.31 -2.22 4.21
C ASN A 398 25.27 -1.66 3.14
N ASN A 399 24.72 -1.02 2.11
CA ASN A 399 25.49 -0.36 1.06
C ASN A 399 26.28 -1.34 0.17
N TRP A 400 25.97 -2.64 0.25
CA TRP A 400 26.56 -3.70 -0.56
C TRP A 400 25.49 -4.41 -1.38
N TYR A 401 25.89 -4.86 -2.58
CA TYR A 401 25.09 -5.70 -3.47
C TYR A 401 25.78 -7.03 -3.69
N GLY A 402 25.02 -8.11 -3.68
CA GLY A 402 25.56 -9.36 -4.20
C GLY A 402 24.58 -10.50 -4.34
N SER A 403 25.17 -11.60 -4.75
CA SER A 403 24.49 -12.76 -5.31
C SER A 403 24.29 -13.86 -4.28
N ASN A 404 25.31 -14.18 -3.49
CA ASN A 404 25.26 -15.32 -2.59
C ASN A 404 26.12 -15.09 -1.35
N THR A 405 25.52 -14.57 -0.28
CA THR A 405 26.16 -14.50 1.02
C THR A 405 25.17 -14.88 2.11
N SER A 406 25.66 -15.58 3.14
CA SER A 406 24.96 -15.69 4.42
C SER A 406 24.89 -14.29 5.02
N VAL A 407 23.81 -13.56 4.73
CA VAL A 407 23.55 -12.28 5.36
C VAL A 407 23.19 -12.55 6.82
N PRO A 408 23.85 -11.92 7.80
CA PRO A 408 23.52 -12.11 9.21
C PRO A 408 22.05 -11.84 9.50
N ASP A 409 21.46 -12.59 10.44
CA ASP A 409 20.13 -12.32 10.99
C ASP A 409 20.15 -11.02 11.79
N ASN A 410 20.09 -9.89 11.10
CA ASN A 410 19.77 -8.61 11.71
C ASN A 410 18.57 -8.01 11.01
N ASN A 411 17.69 -7.41 11.81
CA ASN A 411 16.49 -6.71 11.36
C ASN A 411 16.86 -5.45 10.58
N ASN A 412 17.56 -5.57 9.44
CA ASN A 412 18.08 -4.46 8.67
C ASN A 412 16.94 -3.77 7.91
N PRO A 413 16.46 -2.60 8.36
CA PRO A 413 15.33 -1.94 7.71
C PRO A 413 15.61 -1.55 6.26
N LYS A 414 16.89 -1.51 5.86
CA LYS A 414 17.34 -1.12 4.53
C LYS A 414 17.45 -2.27 3.53
N GLY A 415 17.18 -3.50 3.97
CA GLY A 415 17.30 -4.70 3.15
C GLY A 415 16.26 -4.80 2.04
N GLY A 416 16.63 -5.47 0.95
CA GLY A 416 15.73 -5.76 -0.17
C GLY A 416 16.48 -6.32 -1.36
N ARG A 417 15.81 -6.40 -2.50
CA ARG A 417 16.42 -6.83 -3.76
C ARG A 417 16.19 -5.84 -4.89
N LEU A 418 17.23 -5.67 -5.70
CA LEU A 418 17.24 -4.84 -6.89
C LEU A 418 17.23 -5.75 -8.12
N PHE A 419 16.16 -5.68 -8.90
CA PHE A 419 16.05 -6.34 -10.20
C PHE A 419 16.48 -5.40 -11.32
N LEU A 420 17.39 -5.83 -12.19
CA LEU A 420 17.86 -5.08 -13.35
C LEU A 420 17.11 -5.55 -14.60
N ILE A 421 16.46 -4.62 -15.30
CA ILE A 421 15.65 -4.89 -16.50
C ILE A 421 16.52 -4.74 -17.75
N GLY A 422 16.36 -5.67 -18.70
CA GLY A 422 17.10 -5.66 -19.96
C GLY A 422 18.60 -5.89 -19.74
N ASP A 423 19.44 -5.16 -20.45
CA ASP A 423 20.91 -5.28 -20.37
C ASP A 423 21.54 -4.35 -19.32
N ALA A 424 20.74 -3.88 -18.35
CA ALA A 424 21.23 -3.03 -17.27
C ALA A 424 22.22 -3.77 -16.34
N SER A 425 23.16 -3.00 -15.79
CA SER A 425 24.14 -3.44 -14.79
C SER A 425 24.05 -2.54 -13.55
N ILE A 426 24.74 -2.90 -12.46
CA ILE A 426 24.82 -2.04 -11.26
C ILE A 426 25.36 -0.64 -11.57
N ALA A 427 26.26 -0.52 -12.56
CA ALA A 427 26.85 0.76 -12.96
C ALA A 427 25.90 1.61 -13.83
N THR A 428 24.93 0.99 -14.50
CA THR A 428 24.00 1.64 -15.43
C THR A 428 22.54 1.66 -14.94
N LYS A 429 22.33 1.27 -13.67
CA LYS A 429 21.00 1.26 -13.05
C LYS A 429 20.42 2.67 -12.95
N THR A 430 19.13 2.76 -13.24
CA THR A 430 18.29 3.94 -13.17
C THR A 430 16.91 3.51 -12.70
N ILE A 431 16.04 4.47 -12.37
CA ILE A 431 14.66 4.12 -11.99
C ILE A 431 13.91 3.41 -13.13
N HIS A 432 14.30 3.65 -14.40
CA HIS A 432 13.63 3.12 -15.60
C HIS A 432 14.00 1.67 -15.92
N ASN A 433 15.19 1.22 -15.54
CA ASN A 433 15.71 -0.11 -15.86
C ASN A 433 16.02 -0.93 -14.60
N SER A 434 15.46 -0.54 -13.45
CA SER A 434 15.58 -1.33 -12.23
C SER A 434 14.34 -1.30 -11.36
N VAL A 435 14.05 -2.42 -10.72
CA VAL A 435 12.89 -2.64 -9.87
C VAL A 435 13.38 -2.92 -8.46
N TRP A 436 12.91 -2.12 -7.50
CA TRP A 436 13.19 -2.36 -6.10
C TRP A 436 12.08 -3.20 -5.47
N VAL A 437 12.47 -4.20 -4.68
CA VAL A 437 11.56 -4.98 -3.84
C VAL A 437 12.12 -4.99 -2.42
N SER A 438 11.45 -4.29 -1.52
CA SER A 438 11.86 -4.17 -0.12
C SER A 438 11.73 -5.48 0.64
N ALA A 439 12.64 -5.73 1.58
CA ALA A 439 12.48 -6.79 2.59
C ALA A 439 11.75 -6.21 3.81
N ASN A 440 10.53 -5.73 3.62
CA ASN A 440 9.75 -5.14 4.71
C ASN A 440 9.22 -6.23 5.67
N ALA A 441 9.01 -5.87 6.93
CA ALA A 441 8.43 -6.78 7.91
C ALA A 441 7.04 -7.25 7.46
N GLU A 442 6.80 -8.55 7.47
CA GLU A 442 5.53 -9.15 7.09
C GLU A 442 4.67 -9.48 8.32
N ARG A 443 3.33 -9.43 8.19
CA ARG A 443 2.45 -9.96 9.24
C ARG A 443 2.33 -11.46 9.11
N HIS A 444 2.85 -12.18 10.10
CA HIS A 444 3.06 -13.61 10.01
C HIS A 444 1.92 -14.40 10.66
N CYS A 445 1.23 -15.23 9.87
CA CYS A 445 0.07 -16.00 10.34
C CYS A 445 0.37 -16.96 11.50
N ILE A 446 1.55 -17.58 11.52
CA ILE A 446 1.97 -18.51 12.58
C ILE A 446 2.48 -17.76 13.83
N ASN A 447 2.92 -16.50 13.69
CA ASN A 447 3.39 -15.69 14.81
C ASN A 447 2.27 -14.78 15.35
N ASN A 448 1.04 -15.31 15.37
CA ASN A 448 -0.14 -14.61 15.88
C ASN A 448 -0.41 -13.25 15.21
N GLY A 449 -0.11 -13.11 13.91
CA GLY A 449 -0.31 -11.86 13.16
C GLY A 449 0.74 -10.78 13.41
N LYS A 450 1.75 -11.04 14.25
CA LYS A 450 2.85 -10.10 14.53
C LYS A 450 3.77 -9.93 13.32
N LEU A 451 4.43 -8.77 13.27
CA LEU A 451 5.47 -8.48 12.29
C LEU A 451 6.69 -9.40 12.49
N SER A 452 7.27 -9.90 11.40
CA SER A 452 8.42 -10.80 11.40
C SER A 452 9.26 -10.65 10.13
N TYR A 453 10.51 -11.15 10.19
CA TYR A 453 11.46 -11.23 9.07
C TYR A 453 11.86 -9.91 8.38
N ALA A 454 11.68 -8.79 9.08
CA ALA A 454 12.17 -7.49 8.64
C ALA A 454 13.63 -7.54 8.17
N GLY A 455 13.89 -6.97 6.99
CA GLY A 455 15.23 -6.86 6.41
C GLY A 455 15.80 -8.16 5.84
N LYS A 456 15.08 -9.28 5.93
CA LYS A 456 15.57 -10.61 5.57
C LYS A 456 14.81 -11.22 4.39
N TYR A 457 13.48 -11.25 4.48
CA TYR A 457 12.62 -11.84 3.46
C TYR A 457 11.75 -10.75 2.84
N GLY A 458 11.40 -10.92 1.58
CA GLY A 458 10.42 -10.07 0.91
C GLY A 458 9.48 -10.90 0.08
N HIS A 459 8.20 -10.55 0.12
CA HIS A 459 7.13 -11.25 -0.57
C HIS A 459 6.20 -10.25 -1.25
N ILE A 460 5.68 -10.60 -2.42
CA ILE A 460 4.64 -9.85 -3.12
C ILE A 460 3.56 -10.83 -3.56
N TRP A 461 2.30 -10.51 -3.29
CA TRP A 461 1.20 -11.34 -3.74
C TRP A 461 0.94 -11.25 -5.25
N GLY A 462 0.47 -12.36 -5.82
CA GLY A 462 -0.17 -12.43 -7.14
C GLY A 462 -1.66 -12.76 -7.06
N ALA A 463 -2.39 -12.50 -8.16
CA ALA A 463 -3.84 -12.65 -8.25
C ALA A 463 -4.32 -13.92 -8.98
N ASP A 464 -3.42 -14.84 -9.37
CA ASP A 464 -3.76 -16.07 -10.12
C ASP A 464 -4.89 -16.86 -9.48
N ALA A 465 -4.67 -17.21 -8.21
CA ALA A 465 -5.60 -17.86 -7.30
C ALA A 465 -5.11 -17.61 -5.88
N GLU A 466 -5.80 -18.18 -4.88
CA GLU A 466 -5.39 -18.07 -3.48
C GLU A 466 -3.90 -18.48 -3.33
N ARG A 467 -3.12 -17.66 -2.62
CA ARG A 467 -1.77 -17.99 -2.11
C ARG A 467 -0.60 -17.94 -3.12
N TYR A 468 -0.80 -17.43 -4.33
CA TYR A 468 0.31 -17.23 -5.28
C TYR A 468 1.13 -16.00 -4.91
N TYR A 469 2.46 -16.10 -4.96
CA TYR A 469 3.37 -15.01 -4.62
C TYR A 469 4.71 -15.12 -5.34
N MET A 470 5.45 -14.00 -5.35
CA MET A 470 6.90 -14.00 -5.51
C MET A 470 7.54 -13.70 -4.16
N GLY A 471 8.52 -14.51 -3.80
CA GLY A 471 9.28 -14.40 -2.56
C GLY A 471 10.77 -14.36 -2.80
N PHE A 472 11.50 -13.81 -1.85
CA PHE A 472 12.94 -13.94 -1.81
C PHE A 472 13.47 -14.03 -0.40
N HIS A 473 14.61 -14.70 -0.30
CA HIS A 473 15.48 -14.76 0.86
C HIS A 473 16.86 -14.22 0.45
N PRO A 474 17.85 -14.10 1.35
CA PRO A 474 19.20 -13.70 0.96
C PRO A 474 19.81 -14.59 -0.14
N THR A 475 19.48 -15.89 -0.12
CA THR A 475 20.09 -16.91 -1.01
C THR A 475 19.13 -17.53 -2.03
N MET A 476 17.87 -17.09 -2.12
CA MET A 476 16.92 -17.70 -3.06
C MET A 476 15.82 -16.73 -3.47
N VAL A 477 15.17 -17.05 -4.58
CA VAL A 477 14.04 -16.30 -5.15
C VAL A 477 13.05 -17.34 -5.64
N GLU A 478 11.80 -17.20 -5.27
CA GLU A 478 10.78 -18.17 -5.65
C GLU A 478 9.54 -17.49 -6.19
N VAL A 479 8.89 -18.16 -7.13
CA VAL A 479 7.50 -17.91 -7.50
C VAL A 479 6.77 -19.18 -7.14
N ASN A 480 5.86 -19.10 -6.17
CA ASN A 480 5.34 -20.29 -5.52
C ASN A 480 3.92 -20.08 -5.01
N ILE A 481 3.35 -21.16 -4.47
CA ILE A 481 2.08 -21.17 -3.76
C ILE A 481 2.39 -21.50 -2.31
N ILE A 482 2.02 -20.62 -1.39
CA ILE A 482 2.20 -20.89 0.03
C ILE A 482 1.03 -21.70 0.58
N ALA A 483 1.23 -22.44 1.68
CA ALA A 483 0.16 -23.17 2.33
C ALA A 483 -0.90 -22.24 2.97
N ASN A 484 -0.52 -21.02 3.36
CA ASN A 484 -1.33 -20.13 4.20
C ASN A 484 -1.65 -18.81 3.47
N SER A 485 -2.91 -18.40 3.38
CA SER A 485 -3.32 -17.10 2.83
C SER A 485 -3.42 -15.99 3.88
N ALA A 486 -3.26 -16.32 5.16
CA ALA A 486 -3.36 -15.39 6.27
C ALA A 486 -2.10 -14.55 6.52
N TYR A 487 -1.19 -14.43 5.55
CA TYR A 487 -0.04 -13.52 5.63
C TYR A 487 -0.45 -12.10 5.24
N GLY A 488 0.22 -11.09 5.80
CA GLY A 488 0.15 -9.71 5.34
C GLY A 488 1.40 -9.38 4.54
N TRP A 489 1.26 -9.33 3.21
CA TRP A 489 2.35 -8.98 2.28
C TRP A 489 1.98 -7.80 1.39
N PRO A 490 2.98 -7.07 0.87
CA PRO A 490 2.78 -6.06 -0.16
C PRO A 490 2.07 -6.58 -1.42
N VAL A 491 1.47 -5.64 -2.13
CA VAL A 491 0.94 -5.83 -3.47
C VAL A 491 1.50 -4.76 -4.39
N ARG A 492 1.77 -5.12 -5.64
CA ARG A 492 2.21 -4.19 -6.69
C ARG A 492 1.25 -4.25 -7.85
N CYS A 493 0.74 -3.11 -8.27
CA CYS A 493 -0.32 -3.07 -9.26
C CYS A 493 0.24 -3.05 -10.70
N ILE A 494 -0.44 -3.76 -11.59
CA ILE A 494 -0.33 -3.65 -13.05
C ILE A 494 -1.50 -2.85 -13.60
N GLN A 495 -1.32 -2.16 -14.72
CA GLN A 495 -2.41 -1.53 -15.45
C GLN A 495 -3.50 -2.57 -15.75
N GLU A 496 -4.78 -2.19 -15.63
CA GLU A 496 -5.91 -3.09 -15.89
C GLU A 496 -6.05 -3.50 -17.37
#